data_AF-K2NVL3-F1
#
_entry.id   AF-K2NVL3-F1
#
_cell.length_a   1.000
_cell.length_b   1.000
_cell.length_c   1.000
_cell.angle_alpha   90.00
_cell.angle_beta   90.00
_cell.angle_gamma   90.00
#
_symmetry.space_group_name_H-M   'P 1'
#
loop_
_entity.id
_entity.type
_entity.pdbx_description
1 polymer ?
#
loop_
_entity_poly.entity_id
_entity_poly.type
_entity_poly.pdbx_seq_one_letter_code
_entity_poly.pdbx_strand_id
1 'polypeptide(L)'
;MRRGVRAASMACAQPLRPGPLAQPRQAVPLFSPFGENLHMWRFSALALHHQQQFRRLASLVAGGARDDKKTLVACSVVAHQRPMLASPTQVVGVMFCATGVNHALHRQFNAGKTLKGILRGCAEQNALGVAAASGQRYSAITDVYLYASPSQKPCPLHAGNNSHCDLGHGTKPVDETNCGHPRESLKGAVFPCPECWRNLSTVAEMRHDDGEEGPLNLFIQAQNEASAMCSVSVARRCLMTSPTPAIVVTIVLPE
;
A
#
# COMPACT_ATOMS: atom_id res chain seq x y z
N MET A 1 2.00 -74.67 -33.25
CA MET A 1 2.11 -73.48 -34.13
C MET A 1 0.71 -72.87 -34.23
N ARG A 2 0.46 -71.67 -33.64
CA ARG A 2 0.25 -70.35 -34.31
C ARG A 2 -1.05 -70.33 -35.17
N ARG A 3 -2.06 -69.46 -35.05
CA ARG A 3 -2.34 -68.07 -34.58
C ARG A 3 -3.88 -68.03 -34.30
N GLY A 4 -4.53 -67.26 -33.43
CA GLY A 4 -4.35 -65.87 -33.00
C GLY A 4 -5.34 -64.95 -33.72
N VAL A 5 -6.49 -64.59 -33.13
CA VAL A 5 -7.23 -63.32 -33.39
C VAL A 5 -8.00 -62.93 -32.11
N ARG A 6 -7.94 -61.63 -31.83
CA ARG A 6 -8.23 -60.91 -30.59
C ARG A 6 -9.72 -60.80 -30.24
N ALA A 7 -10.04 -60.98 -28.96
CA ALA A 7 -11.22 -60.40 -28.33
C ALA A 7 -10.96 -58.90 -28.05
N ALA A 8 -11.83 -58.02 -28.54
CA ALA A 8 -11.84 -56.61 -28.17
C ALA A 8 -12.49 -56.48 -26.78
N SER A 9 -11.65 -56.35 -25.75
CA SER A 9 -12.10 -56.05 -24.39
C SER A 9 -12.44 -54.56 -24.29
N MET A 10 -13.68 -54.26 -23.90
CA MET A 10 -14.07 -52.92 -23.45
C MET A 10 -13.37 -52.64 -22.12
N ALA A 11 -12.28 -51.87 -22.16
CA ALA A 11 -11.67 -51.30 -20.97
C ALA A 11 -12.28 -49.92 -20.73
N CYS A 12 -13.08 -49.82 -19.66
CA CYS A 12 -13.52 -48.57 -19.08
C CYS A 12 -12.30 -47.68 -18.81
N ALA A 13 -12.24 -46.51 -19.45
CA ALA A 13 -11.28 -45.48 -19.11
C ALA A 13 -11.58 -45.00 -17.68
N GLN A 14 -10.71 -45.35 -16.74
CA GLN A 14 -10.74 -44.78 -15.39
C GLN A 14 -10.46 -43.28 -15.48
N PRO A 15 -11.18 -42.42 -14.74
CA PRO A 15 -10.83 -41.02 -14.64
C PRO A 15 -9.47 -40.90 -13.95
N LEU A 16 -8.51 -40.26 -14.62
CA LEU A 16 -7.28 -39.80 -14.02
C LEU A 16 -7.62 -38.97 -12.78
N ARG A 17 -7.28 -39.47 -11.59
CA ARG A 17 -7.35 -38.71 -10.34
C ARG A 17 -6.55 -37.42 -10.53
N PRO A 18 -7.10 -36.24 -10.22
CA PRO A 18 -6.29 -35.03 -10.11
C PRO A 18 -5.21 -35.29 -9.07
N GLY A 19 -3.95 -35.29 -9.49
CA GLY A 19 -2.83 -35.25 -8.56
C GLY A 19 -2.94 -34.01 -7.67
N PRO A 20 -2.37 -34.00 -6.46
CA PRO A 20 -2.40 -32.83 -5.60
C PRO A 20 -1.82 -31.65 -6.37
N LEU A 21 -2.64 -30.62 -6.62
CA LEU A 21 -2.16 -29.33 -7.06
C LEU A 21 -1.07 -28.92 -6.07
N ALA A 22 0.16 -28.75 -6.59
CA ALA A 22 1.27 -28.28 -5.79
C ALA A 22 0.81 -27.03 -5.04
N GLN A 23 0.69 -27.14 -3.72
CA GLN A 23 0.42 -25.98 -2.87
C GLN A 23 1.53 -24.96 -3.18
N PRO A 24 1.19 -23.70 -3.47
CA PRO A 24 2.22 -22.68 -3.60
C PRO A 24 3.04 -22.69 -2.32
N ARG A 25 4.37 -22.87 -2.46
CA ARG A 25 5.32 -22.76 -1.34
C ARG A 25 4.91 -21.55 -0.53
N GLN A 26 4.51 -21.76 0.73
CA GLN A 26 4.11 -20.68 1.62
C GLN A 26 5.20 -19.63 1.60
N ALA A 27 4.91 -18.50 0.97
CA ALA A 27 5.82 -17.38 0.92
C ALA A 27 5.98 -16.89 2.36
N VAL A 28 7.20 -17.00 2.88
CA VAL A 28 7.52 -16.54 4.23
C VAL A 28 7.93 -15.07 4.11
N PRO A 29 7.40 -14.16 4.96
CA PRO A 29 7.84 -12.77 4.99
C PRO A 29 9.36 -12.70 5.21
N LEU A 30 10.02 -11.76 4.54
CA LEU A 30 11.43 -11.45 4.81
C LEU A 30 11.62 -10.92 6.23
N PHE A 31 10.59 -10.27 6.75
CA PHE A 31 10.53 -9.73 8.10
C PHE A 31 9.11 -9.82 8.62
N SER A 32 8.92 -10.49 9.76
CA SER A 32 7.65 -10.56 10.48
C SER A 32 7.93 -10.84 11.95
N PRO A 33 8.37 -9.83 12.72
CA PRO A 33 8.59 -9.98 14.15
C PRO A 33 7.28 -10.43 14.82
N PHE A 34 7.41 -11.41 15.71
CA PHE A 34 6.28 -12.08 16.33
C PHE A 34 5.45 -11.08 17.13
N GLY A 35 4.15 -10.97 16.82
CA GLY A 35 3.23 -10.05 17.50
C GLY A 35 3.23 -8.60 16.98
N GLU A 36 3.97 -8.26 15.92
CA GLU A 36 3.88 -6.93 15.28
C GLU A 36 2.94 -6.94 14.06
N ASN A 37 2.15 -5.87 13.90
CA ASN A 37 1.32 -5.61 12.71
C ASN A 37 2.15 -5.03 11.54
N LEU A 38 3.38 -5.50 11.36
CA LEU A 38 4.33 -4.97 10.40
C LEU A 38 5.12 -6.10 9.75
N HIS A 39 5.04 -6.20 8.43
CA HIS A 39 5.68 -7.23 7.64
C HIS A 39 6.48 -6.63 6.48
N MET A 40 7.49 -7.37 6.00
CA MET A 40 8.18 -7.08 4.75
C MET A 40 8.17 -8.30 3.84
N TRP A 41 7.80 -8.10 2.58
CA TRP A 41 7.65 -9.16 1.58
C TRP A 41 8.34 -8.76 0.28
N ARG A 42 8.85 -9.73 -0.48
CA ARG A 42 9.18 -9.50 -1.89
C ARG A 42 7.90 -9.42 -2.71
N PHE A 43 7.94 -8.66 -3.80
CA PHE A 43 6.82 -8.55 -4.72
C PHE A 43 6.32 -9.91 -5.24
N SER A 44 7.23 -10.77 -5.72
CA SER A 44 6.94 -12.14 -6.19
C SER A 44 6.32 -13.05 -5.13
N ALA A 45 6.53 -12.76 -3.86
CA ALA A 45 6.05 -13.54 -2.73
C ALA A 45 4.60 -13.18 -2.32
N LEU A 46 4.05 -12.07 -2.83
CA LEU A 46 2.67 -11.67 -2.56
C LEU A 46 1.67 -12.56 -3.30
N ALA A 47 0.44 -12.66 -2.77
CA ALA A 47 -0.67 -13.25 -3.52
C ALA A 47 -0.92 -12.50 -4.85
N LEU A 48 -1.37 -13.24 -5.87
CA LEU A 48 -1.49 -12.75 -7.24
C LEU A 48 -2.32 -11.46 -7.36
N HIS A 49 -3.40 -11.34 -6.59
CA HIS A 49 -4.28 -10.17 -6.62
C HIS A 49 -3.60 -8.91 -6.07
N HIS A 50 -2.78 -9.01 -5.01
CA HIS A 50 -1.97 -7.88 -4.52
C HIS A 50 -0.95 -7.45 -5.57
N GLN A 51 -0.28 -8.42 -6.23
CA GLN A 51 0.65 -8.11 -7.32
C GLN A 51 -0.04 -7.38 -8.47
N GLN A 52 -1.26 -7.79 -8.84
CA GLN A 52 -2.05 -7.13 -9.88
C GLN A 52 -2.39 -5.68 -9.52
N GLN A 53 -2.77 -5.40 -8.26
CA GLN A 53 -3.05 -4.03 -7.81
C GLN A 53 -1.82 -3.13 -7.97
N PHE A 54 -0.65 -3.60 -7.56
CA PHE A 54 0.60 -2.85 -7.73
C PHE A 54 1.02 -2.68 -9.17
N ARG A 55 0.87 -3.70 -10.04
CA ARG A 55 1.14 -3.55 -11.48
C ARG A 55 0.25 -2.47 -12.11
N ARG A 56 -1.04 -2.43 -11.72
CA ARG A 56 -1.98 -1.39 -12.17
C ARG A 56 -1.55 0.00 -11.72
N LEU A 57 -1.17 0.15 -10.44
CA LEU A 57 -0.67 1.43 -9.91
C LEU A 57 0.64 1.86 -10.57
N ALA A 58 1.58 0.93 -10.79
CA ALA A 58 2.84 1.19 -11.46
C ALA A 58 2.62 1.64 -12.92
N SER A 59 1.72 0.96 -13.65
CA SER A 59 1.34 1.36 -15.02
C SER A 59 0.70 2.75 -15.06
N LEU A 60 -0.14 3.09 -14.07
CA LEU A 60 -0.74 4.42 -13.96
C LEU A 60 0.35 5.49 -13.74
N VAL A 61 1.27 5.27 -12.80
CA VAL A 61 2.36 6.21 -12.54
C VAL A 61 3.28 6.36 -13.77
N ALA A 62 3.61 5.25 -14.45
CA ALA A 62 4.42 5.26 -15.66
C ALA A 62 3.75 6.04 -16.81
N GLY A 63 2.42 5.90 -16.98
CA GLY A 63 1.67 6.64 -18.00
C GLY A 63 1.63 8.15 -17.77
N GLY A 64 1.87 8.60 -16.54
CA GLY A 64 1.92 10.02 -16.17
C GLY A 64 3.32 10.64 -16.24
N ALA A 65 4.39 9.85 -16.12
CA ALA A 65 5.75 10.33 -15.94
C ALA A 65 6.31 11.12 -17.15
N ARG A 66 5.95 12.41 -17.23
CA ARG A 66 6.46 13.38 -18.22
C ARG A 66 7.47 14.37 -17.61
N ASP A 67 7.53 14.47 -16.29
CA ASP A 67 8.42 15.38 -15.56
C ASP A 67 9.04 14.64 -14.36
N ASP A 68 10.35 14.42 -14.42
CA ASP A 68 11.10 13.56 -13.48
C ASP A 68 11.40 14.25 -12.13
N LYS A 69 10.99 15.51 -11.95
CA LYS A 69 11.35 16.30 -10.76
C LYS A 69 10.45 16.07 -9.55
N LYS A 70 9.29 15.43 -9.72
CA LYS A 70 8.28 15.29 -8.66
C LYS A 70 8.06 13.83 -8.30
N THR A 71 7.84 13.58 -7.01
CA THR A 71 7.38 12.28 -6.56
C THR A 71 5.93 12.05 -7.02
N LEU A 72 5.72 10.99 -7.79
CA LEU A 72 4.44 10.60 -8.33
C LEU A 72 3.88 9.46 -7.48
N VAL A 73 2.63 9.60 -7.06
CA VAL A 73 2.02 8.64 -6.13
C VAL A 73 0.64 8.27 -6.63
N ALA A 74 0.37 6.97 -6.63
CA ALA A 74 -0.95 6.41 -6.86
C ALA A 74 -1.33 5.51 -5.68
N CYS A 75 -2.63 5.53 -5.35
CA CYS A 75 -3.20 4.79 -4.25
C CYS A 75 -4.47 4.08 -4.74
N SER A 76 -4.66 2.84 -4.33
CA SER A 76 -5.94 2.14 -4.46
C SER A 76 -6.48 1.78 -3.08
N VAL A 77 -7.76 2.05 -2.86
CA VAL A 77 -8.52 1.52 -1.72
C VAL A 77 -9.51 0.49 -2.23
N VAL A 78 -9.55 -0.66 -1.57
CA VAL A 78 -10.40 -1.79 -1.93
C VAL A 78 -11.38 -2.03 -0.80
N ALA A 79 -12.65 -2.22 -1.15
CA ALA A 79 -13.71 -2.54 -0.20
C ALA A 79 -14.43 -3.81 -0.64
N HIS A 80 -14.73 -4.67 0.33
CA HIS A 80 -15.58 -5.83 0.11
C HIS A 80 -17.05 -5.41 0.24
N GLN A 81 -17.83 -5.64 -0.80
CA GLN A 81 -19.28 -5.49 -0.68
C GLN A 81 -19.83 -6.72 0.05
N ARG A 82 -20.49 -6.51 1.19
CA ARG A 82 -21.35 -7.54 1.77
C ARG A 82 -22.45 -7.85 0.76
N PRO A 83 -22.75 -9.11 0.45
CA PRO A 83 -23.94 -9.46 -0.30
C PRO A 83 -25.15 -8.98 0.52
N MET A 84 -25.80 -7.90 0.08
CA MET A 84 -27.12 -7.54 0.62
C MET A 84 -28.09 -8.61 0.13
N LEU A 85 -28.39 -9.61 0.98
CA LEU A 85 -29.54 -10.54 0.92
C LEU A 85 -30.19 -10.70 -0.47
N ALA A 86 -29.40 -11.07 -1.48
CA ALA A 86 -29.87 -11.31 -2.83
C ALA A 86 -29.49 -12.73 -3.21
N SER A 87 -30.52 -13.54 -3.44
CA SER A 87 -30.61 -14.87 -4.06
C SER A 87 -29.33 -15.74 -4.13
N PRO A 88 -29.40 -17.03 -3.74
CA PRO A 88 -28.25 -17.94 -3.56
C PRO A 88 -27.52 -18.37 -4.86
N THR A 89 -27.68 -17.65 -5.96
CA THR A 89 -27.05 -17.95 -7.24
C THR A 89 -26.12 -16.82 -7.66
N GLN A 90 -24.81 -17.07 -7.48
CA GLN A 90 -23.64 -16.27 -7.83
C GLN A 90 -23.20 -15.19 -6.83
N VAL A 91 -22.56 -15.62 -5.73
CA VAL A 91 -21.74 -14.75 -4.88
C VAL A 91 -20.34 -14.63 -5.48
N VAL A 92 -20.20 -13.89 -6.58
CA VAL A 92 -18.90 -13.28 -6.89
C VAL A 92 -18.93 -11.96 -6.13
N GLY A 93 -18.26 -11.90 -4.98
CA GLY A 93 -18.17 -10.67 -4.20
C GLY A 93 -17.64 -9.55 -5.08
N VAL A 94 -18.50 -8.58 -5.41
CA VAL A 94 -18.09 -7.42 -6.20
C VAL A 94 -17.14 -6.60 -5.32
N MET A 95 -15.84 -6.70 -5.60
CA MET A 95 -14.84 -5.88 -4.93
C MET A 95 -14.90 -4.47 -5.52
N PHE A 96 -15.24 -3.50 -4.69
CA PHE A 96 -15.11 -2.10 -5.08
C PHE A 96 -13.63 -1.70 -5.02
N CYS A 97 -13.16 -0.94 -6.00
CA CYS A 97 -11.82 -0.38 -6.01
C CYS A 97 -11.88 1.09 -6.43
N ALA A 98 -11.48 1.98 -5.53
CA ALA A 98 -11.27 3.39 -5.82
C ALA A 98 -9.78 3.69 -5.96
N THR A 99 -9.42 4.46 -6.99
CA THR A 99 -8.04 4.85 -7.24
C THR A 99 -7.89 6.35 -7.16
N GLY A 100 -6.91 6.81 -6.40
CA GLY A 100 -6.51 8.20 -6.27
C GLY A 100 -5.06 8.39 -6.71
N VAL A 101 -4.75 9.59 -7.18
CA VAL A 101 -3.38 10.00 -7.52
C VAL A 101 -3.06 11.31 -6.82
N ASN A 102 -1.79 11.55 -6.47
CA ASN A 102 -1.41 12.81 -5.87
C ASN A 102 -1.53 13.97 -6.88
N HIS A 103 -1.56 15.19 -6.36
CA HIS A 103 -1.70 16.38 -7.21
C HIS A 103 -0.62 16.51 -8.29
N ALA A 104 0.61 16.05 -8.03
CA ALA A 104 1.69 16.06 -9.01
C ALA A 104 1.38 15.17 -10.22
N LEU A 105 0.99 13.92 -9.99
CA LEU A 105 0.61 12.98 -11.04
C LEU A 105 -0.68 13.43 -11.77
N HIS A 106 -1.66 13.96 -11.03
CA HIS A 106 -2.86 14.54 -11.64
C HIS A 106 -2.52 15.64 -12.66
N ARG A 107 -1.58 16.54 -12.33
CA ARG A 107 -1.16 17.59 -13.26
C ARG A 107 -0.47 17.02 -14.49
N GLN A 108 0.28 15.92 -14.37
CA GLN A 108 0.93 15.33 -15.53
C GLN A 108 -0.07 14.72 -16.53
N PHE A 109 -1.13 14.06 -16.04
CA PHE A 109 -2.20 13.57 -16.91
C PHE A 109 -2.96 14.69 -17.63
N ASN A 110 -3.09 15.85 -16.98
CA ASN A 110 -3.95 16.93 -17.45
C ASN A 110 -3.16 18.12 -18.03
N ALA A 111 -1.97 17.88 -18.59
CA ALA A 111 -1.13 18.91 -19.21
C ALA A 111 -0.93 20.15 -18.32
N GLY A 112 -0.74 19.93 -17.01
CA GLY A 112 -0.54 20.95 -16.00
C GLY A 112 -1.82 21.61 -15.48
N LYS A 113 -2.98 21.33 -16.07
CA LYS A 113 -4.29 21.91 -15.70
C LYS A 113 -4.95 21.15 -14.55
N THR A 114 -5.83 21.83 -13.83
CA THR A 114 -6.64 21.24 -12.75
C THR A 114 -7.96 21.98 -12.69
N LEU A 115 -9.08 21.25 -12.58
CA LEU A 115 -10.40 21.85 -12.44
C LEU A 115 -10.52 22.54 -11.06
N LYS A 116 -11.31 23.61 -10.99
CA LYS A 116 -11.62 24.26 -9.71
C LYS A 116 -12.43 23.29 -8.85
N GLY A 117 -12.10 23.21 -7.56
CA GLY A 117 -12.76 22.30 -6.60
C GLY A 117 -12.17 20.89 -6.53
N ILE A 118 -11.21 20.52 -7.39
CA ILE A 118 -10.48 19.24 -7.24
C ILE A 118 -9.51 19.34 -6.06
N LEU A 119 -9.58 18.35 -5.17
CA LEU A 119 -8.70 18.23 -4.02
C LEU A 119 -7.23 18.14 -4.47
N ARG A 120 -6.39 19.00 -3.90
CA ARG A 120 -4.93 18.96 -4.07
C ARG A 120 -4.27 17.99 -3.07
N GLY A 121 -4.99 16.93 -2.71
CA GLY A 121 -4.60 15.99 -1.66
C GLY A 121 -3.53 14.99 -2.09
N CYS A 122 -3.10 14.21 -1.10
CA CYS A 122 -2.33 12.99 -1.28
C CYS A 122 -3.16 11.94 -2.06
N ALA A 123 -2.50 10.91 -2.59
CA ALA A 123 -3.17 9.90 -3.40
C ALA A 123 -4.22 9.13 -2.57
N GLU A 124 -3.92 8.88 -1.30
CA GLU A 124 -4.76 8.25 -0.28
C GLU A 124 -6.06 9.03 -0.05
N GLN A 125 -5.95 10.33 0.21
CA GLN A 125 -7.10 11.21 0.42
C GLN A 125 -8.00 11.23 -0.82
N ASN A 126 -7.40 11.30 -2.01
CA ASN A 126 -8.16 11.28 -3.25
C ASN A 126 -8.85 9.91 -3.46
N ALA A 127 -8.19 8.80 -3.13
CA ALA A 127 -8.78 7.46 -3.23
C ALA A 127 -9.95 7.28 -2.23
N LEU A 128 -9.78 7.71 -0.98
CA LEU A 128 -10.84 7.71 0.04
C LEU A 128 -11.99 8.66 -0.35
N GLY A 129 -11.69 9.79 -0.98
CA GLY A 129 -12.70 10.71 -1.52
C GLY A 129 -13.54 10.06 -2.62
N VAL A 130 -12.91 9.33 -3.54
CA VAL A 130 -13.62 8.56 -4.58
C VAL A 130 -14.48 7.46 -3.94
N ALA A 131 -13.97 6.75 -2.93
CA ALA A 131 -14.76 5.75 -2.21
C ALA A 131 -16.02 6.34 -1.58
N ALA A 132 -15.91 7.46 -0.85
CA ALA A 132 -17.05 8.14 -0.26
C ALA A 132 -18.03 8.67 -1.31
N ALA A 133 -17.53 9.30 -2.38
CA ALA A 133 -18.38 9.76 -3.47
C ALA A 133 -19.12 8.62 -4.21
N SER A 134 -18.58 7.40 -4.15
CA SER A 134 -19.20 6.19 -4.69
C SER A 134 -20.18 5.51 -3.72
N GLY A 135 -20.50 6.14 -2.59
CA GLY A 135 -21.40 5.61 -1.56
C GLY A 135 -20.80 4.45 -0.75
N GLN A 136 -19.48 4.27 -0.77
CA GLN A 136 -18.84 3.21 0.02
C GLN A 136 -18.62 3.66 1.46
N ARG A 137 -18.97 2.80 2.40
CA ARG A 137 -18.65 2.98 3.82
C ARG A 137 -17.14 2.80 4.01
N TYR A 138 -16.52 3.68 4.80
CA TYR A 138 -15.10 3.55 5.13
C TYR A 138 -14.81 2.26 5.90
N SER A 139 -15.72 1.82 6.77
CA SER A 139 -15.64 0.52 7.45
C SER A 139 -15.63 -0.68 6.49
N ALA A 140 -16.11 -0.56 5.25
CA ALA A 140 -16.04 -1.66 4.29
C ALA A 140 -14.66 -1.78 3.60
N ILE A 141 -13.76 -0.79 3.75
CA ILE A 141 -12.43 -0.79 3.11
C ILE A 141 -11.54 -1.79 3.81
N THR A 142 -11.03 -2.78 3.09
CA THR A 142 -10.19 -3.86 3.62
C THR A 142 -8.71 -3.66 3.33
N ASP A 143 -8.38 -3.16 2.13
CA ASP A 143 -7.01 -3.08 1.66
C ASP A 143 -6.70 -1.71 1.04
N VAL A 144 -5.51 -1.20 1.33
CA VAL A 144 -4.97 0.03 0.79
C VAL A 144 -3.59 -0.25 0.18
N TYR A 145 -3.41 0.13 -1.07
CA TYR A 145 -2.18 -0.10 -1.83
C TYR A 145 -1.56 1.23 -2.21
N LEU A 146 -0.29 1.44 -1.87
CA LEU A 146 0.47 2.64 -2.16
C LEU A 146 1.66 2.36 -3.04
N TYR A 147 1.71 3.04 -4.19
CA TYR A 147 2.85 3.03 -5.09
C TYR A 147 3.37 4.46 -5.27
N ALA A 148 4.63 4.68 -4.93
CA ALA A 148 5.31 5.96 -5.10
C ALA A 148 6.54 5.79 -5.99
N SER A 149 6.62 6.56 -7.08
CA SER A 149 7.84 6.73 -7.88
C SER A 149 8.51 8.05 -7.45
N PRO A 150 9.57 8.00 -6.65
CA PRO A 150 10.29 9.19 -6.20
C PRO A 150 11.00 9.86 -7.38
N SER A 151 11.18 11.18 -7.27
CA SER A 151 12.00 11.96 -8.19
C SER A 151 13.40 11.32 -8.32
N GLN A 152 13.87 11.11 -9.55
CA GLN A 152 15.15 10.44 -9.83
C GLN A 152 16.38 11.27 -9.42
N LYS A 153 16.21 12.53 -8.97
CA LYS A 153 17.32 13.34 -8.49
C LYS A 153 17.38 13.34 -6.97
N PRO A 154 18.40 12.70 -6.35
CA PRO A 154 18.91 13.21 -5.09
C PRO A 154 19.43 14.62 -5.41
N CYS A 155 18.86 15.67 -4.80
CA CYS A 155 19.45 17.01 -4.90
C CYS A 155 20.87 16.95 -4.29
N PRO A 156 21.95 17.15 -5.07
CA PRO A 156 23.32 17.17 -4.54
C PRO A 156 23.70 18.57 -4.02
N LEU A 157 22.73 19.36 -3.55
CA LEU A 157 22.95 20.76 -3.18
C LEU A 157 22.15 21.08 -1.91
N HIS A 158 22.67 20.58 -0.78
CA HIS A 158 22.71 21.25 0.52
C HIS A 158 23.73 20.49 1.37
N ALA A 159 24.98 20.50 0.89
CA ALA A 159 26.15 20.48 1.73
C ALA A 159 26.57 21.96 1.86
N GLY A 160 26.55 22.50 3.07
CA GLY A 160 26.77 23.92 3.39
C GLY A 160 25.44 24.69 3.48
N ASN A 161 25.13 25.47 4.53
CA ASN A 161 25.95 25.98 5.62
C ASN A 161 25.06 26.11 6.87
N ASN A 162 25.61 25.72 8.01
CA ASN A 162 25.20 26.29 9.29
C ASN A 162 25.45 27.81 9.27
N SER A 163 24.71 28.53 10.10
CA SER A 163 24.83 29.95 10.47
C SER A 163 24.44 30.97 9.41
N HIS A 164 23.22 31.48 9.54
CA HIS A 164 23.02 32.85 10.03
C HIS A 164 21.57 32.98 10.51
N CYS A 165 21.35 32.75 11.81
CA CYS A 165 20.21 33.33 12.51
C CYS A 165 20.64 34.73 12.98
N ASP A 166 19.72 35.67 12.83
CA ASP A 166 19.78 37.02 13.36
C ASP A 166 20.33 37.07 14.80
N LEU A 167 21.41 37.82 14.98
CA LEU A 167 21.89 38.23 16.30
C LEU A 167 21.24 39.57 16.66
N GLY A 168 20.03 39.49 17.19
CA GLY A 168 19.45 40.49 18.09
C GLY A 168 19.79 40.13 19.54
N HIS A 169 20.38 41.08 20.26
CA HIS A 169 20.82 40.99 21.66
C HIS A 169 19.76 40.47 22.65
N GLY A 170 20.19 39.69 23.64
CA GLY A 170 19.44 39.42 24.87
C GLY A 170 19.99 38.25 25.70
N THR A 171 20.59 38.56 26.84
CA THR A 171 21.30 37.71 27.82
C THR A 171 20.43 36.69 28.59
N LYS A 172 20.87 35.41 28.61
CA LYS A 172 20.82 34.26 29.60
C LYS A 172 19.84 34.25 30.82
N PRO A 173 19.57 33.09 31.52
CA PRO A 173 20.07 31.70 31.33
C PRO A 173 19.02 30.55 31.41
N VAL A 174 19.38 29.42 30.78
CA VAL A 174 19.22 27.99 31.18
C VAL A 174 17.95 27.54 31.93
N ASP A 175 17.16 26.68 31.25
CA ASP A 175 16.64 25.47 31.89
C ASP A 175 16.69 24.29 30.89
N GLU A 176 17.37 23.23 31.30
CA GLU A 176 17.69 22.03 30.52
C GLU A 176 16.62 20.97 30.75
N THR A 177 15.69 20.78 29.81
CA THR A 177 15.14 19.43 29.54
C THR A 177 14.45 19.40 28.19
N ASN A 178 15.18 19.04 27.14
CA ASN A 178 14.54 18.39 26.01
C ASN A 178 15.53 17.45 25.35
N CYS A 179 15.28 16.15 25.56
CA CYS A 179 15.99 15.06 24.90
C CYS A 179 15.79 15.19 23.39
N GLY A 180 16.70 15.92 22.74
CA GLY A 180 16.83 16.00 21.30
C GLY A 180 17.29 14.65 20.78
N HIS A 181 16.35 13.78 20.42
CA HIS A 181 16.68 12.65 19.56
C HIS A 181 17.26 13.19 18.25
N PRO A 182 18.35 12.60 17.71
CA PRO A 182 18.88 12.99 16.43
C PRO A 182 17.77 12.79 15.39
N ARG A 183 17.27 13.89 14.83
CA ARG A 183 16.51 13.85 13.58
C ARG A 183 17.51 13.42 12.50
N GLU A 184 17.72 12.13 12.37
CA GLU A 184 18.26 11.56 11.14
C GLU A 184 17.36 12.07 10.03
N SER A 185 17.92 13.01 9.26
CA SER A 185 17.28 13.60 8.08
C SER A 185 17.13 12.48 7.06
N LEU A 186 16.07 11.67 7.19
CA LEU A 186 15.60 10.74 6.18
C LEU A 186 15.29 11.57 4.92
N LYS A 187 16.29 11.70 4.04
CA LYS A 187 16.17 12.38 2.75
C LYS A 187 15.32 11.50 1.85
N GLY A 188 14.00 11.70 1.90
CA GLY A 188 13.03 11.02 1.05
C GLY A 188 11.61 11.33 1.51
N ALA A 189 10.67 11.47 0.57
CA ALA A 189 9.25 11.52 0.92
C ALA A 189 8.83 10.16 1.50
N VAL A 190 8.33 10.16 2.73
CA VAL A 190 7.81 8.96 3.39
C VAL A 190 6.31 8.86 3.16
N PHE A 191 5.84 7.67 2.82
CA PHE A 191 4.44 7.38 2.55
C PHE A 191 3.92 6.29 3.48
N PRO A 192 2.69 6.41 4.01
CA PRO A 192 1.82 7.59 3.96
C PRO A 192 2.41 8.81 4.69
N CYS A 193 1.93 10.01 4.38
CA CYS A 193 2.24 11.19 5.19
C CYS A 193 1.49 11.14 6.55
N PRO A 194 1.88 11.94 7.56
CA PRO A 194 1.25 11.88 8.89
C PRO A 194 -0.27 12.11 8.91
N GLU A 195 -0.79 12.93 8.00
CA GLU A 195 -2.24 13.15 7.87
C GLU A 195 -2.93 11.93 7.26
N CYS A 196 -2.37 11.35 6.19
CA CYS A 196 -2.92 10.14 5.58
C CYS A 196 -2.86 8.96 6.54
N TRP A 197 -1.81 8.87 7.37
CA TRP A 197 -1.74 7.87 8.43
C TRP A 197 -2.91 8.01 9.41
N ARG A 198 -3.17 9.22 9.92
CA ARG A 198 -4.33 9.48 10.81
C ARG A 198 -5.66 9.09 10.16
N ASN A 199 -5.86 9.45 8.89
CA ASN A 199 -7.07 9.07 8.17
C ASN A 199 -7.22 7.54 8.05
N LEU A 200 -6.14 6.83 7.75
CA LEU A 200 -6.15 5.36 7.69
C LEU A 200 -6.38 4.73 9.08
N SER A 201 -5.86 5.33 10.14
CA SER A 201 -6.17 4.93 11.52
C SER A 201 -7.65 5.10 11.83
N THR A 202 -8.25 6.24 11.48
CA THR A 202 -9.70 6.45 11.63
C THR A 202 -10.51 5.47 10.80
N VAL A 203 -10.08 5.11 9.59
CA VAL A 203 -10.74 4.05 8.79
C VAL A 203 -10.65 2.70 9.52
N ALA A 204 -9.50 2.35 10.10
CA ALA A 204 -9.34 1.12 10.88
C ALA A 204 -10.22 1.11 12.14
N GLU A 205 -10.35 2.24 12.83
CA GLU A 205 -11.26 2.42 13.97
C GLU A 205 -12.72 2.22 13.52
N MET A 206 -13.15 2.85 12.44
CA MET A 206 -14.50 2.66 11.89
C MET A 206 -14.79 1.20 11.51
N ARG A 207 -13.80 0.46 10.99
CA ARG A 207 -13.95 -0.98 10.73
C ARG A 207 -14.21 -1.74 12.02
N HIS A 208 -13.43 -1.45 13.06
CA HIS A 208 -13.56 -2.10 14.35
C HIS A 208 -14.91 -1.81 15.00
N ASP A 209 -15.32 -0.54 15.01
CA ASP A 209 -16.58 -0.08 15.59
C ASP A 209 -17.81 -0.70 14.88
N ASP A 210 -17.74 -0.86 13.56
CA ASP A 210 -18.78 -1.53 12.75
C ASP A 210 -18.74 -3.08 12.86
N GLY A 211 -17.80 -3.64 13.62
CA GLY A 211 -17.64 -5.08 13.81
C GLY A 211 -17.22 -5.82 12.53
N GLU A 212 -16.53 -5.15 11.62
CA GLU A 212 -16.01 -5.77 10.40
C GLU A 212 -14.85 -6.72 10.73
N GLU A 213 -14.80 -7.86 10.02
CA GLU A 213 -13.77 -8.87 10.28
C GLU A 213 -12.39 -8.40 9.81
N GLY A 214 -11.40 -8.58 10.67
CA GLY A 214 -9.99 -8.41 10.35
C GLY A 214 -9.48 -6.96 10.25
N PRO A 215 -8.15 -6.80 10.20
CA PRO A 215 -7.47 -5.50 10.17
C PRO A 215 -7.72 -4.71 8.88
N LEU A 216 -7.33 -3.44 8.89
CA LEU A 216 -7.08 -2.69 7.64
C LEU A 216 -5.68 -3.07 7.13
N ASN A 217 -5.59 -3.64 5.93
CA ASN A 217 -4.29 -4.00 5.35
C ASN A 217 -3.73 -2.83 4.55
N LEU A 218 -2.52 -2.39 4.90
CA LEU A 218 -1.81 -1.33 4.21
C LEU A 218 -0.56 -1.89 3.51
N PHE A 219 -0.56 -1.91 2.19
CA PHE A 219 0.57 -2.37 1.38
C PHE A 219 1.31 -1.17 0.79
N ILE A 220 2.62 -1.08 1.03
CA ILE A 220 3.46 0.04 0.59
C ILE A 220 4.58 -0.49 -0.29
N GLN A 221 4.60 -0.15 -1.57
CA GLN A 221 5.67 -0.51 -2.48
C GLN A 221 6.90 0.37 -2.22
N ALA A 222 7.99 -0.27 -1.82
CA ALA A 222 9.32 0.32 -1.78
C ALA A 222 10.01 0.20 -3.14
N GLN A 223 10.93 1.11 -3.43
CA GLN A 223 11.71 1.14 -4.68
C GLN A 223 13.04 0.41 -4.56
N ASN A 224 13.53 0.25 -3.34
CA ASN A 224 14.75 -0.43 -2.97
C ASN A 224 14.76 -0.68 -1.46
N GLU A 225 15.74 -1.46 -0.99
CA GLU A 225 15.89 -1.81 0.42
C GLU A 225 15.99 -0.58 1.34
N ALA A 226 16.73 0.46 0.96
CA ALA A 226 16.87 1.66 1.78
C ALA A 226 15.51 2.36 2.01
N SER A 227 14.70 2.50 0.96
CA SER A 227 13.35 3.05 1.07
C SER A 227 12.40 2.14 1.87
N ALA A 228 12.58 0.83 1.78
CA ALA A 228 11.81 -0.14 2.56
C ALA A 228 12.11 0.00 4.06
N MET A 229 13.38 0.09 4.43
CA MET A 229 13.80 0.26 5.83
C MET A 229 13.32 1.59 6.43
N CYS A 230 13.33 2.67 5.64
CA CYS A 230 12.72 3.94 6.03
C CYS A 230 11.22 3.78 6.30
N SER A 231 10.51 3.10 5.40
CA SER A 231 9.08 2.84 5.54
C SER A 231 8.75 1.98 6.76
N VAL A 232 9.57 0.95 7.05
CA VAL A 232 9.48 0.14 8.27
C VAL A 232 9.64 0.99 9.52
N SER A 233 10.67 1.84 9.58
CA SER A 233 10.94 2.69 10.74
C SER A 233 9.77 3.63 11.05
N VAL A 234 9.19 4.24 10.01
CA VAL A 234 8.04 5.13 10.16
C VAL A 234 6.78 4.36 10.54
N ALA A 235 6.46 3.27 9.83
CA ALA A 235 5.30 2.43 10.14
C ALA A 235 5.35 1.94 11.59
N ARG A 236 6.52 1.46 12.04
CA ARG A 236 6.74 1.02 13.43
C ARG A 236 6.45 2.13 14.42
N ARG A 237 7.00 3.33 14.21
CA ARG A 237 6.76 4.48 15.10
C ARG A 237 5.27 4.80 15.20
N CYS A 238 4.56 4.79 14.06
CA CYS A 238 3.15 5.12 14.01
C CYS A 238 2.24 4.02 14.60
N LEU A 239 2.64 2.76 14.49
CA LEU A 239 1.93 1.63 15.11
C LEU A 239 2.11 1.62 16.64
N MET A 240 3.28 2.03 17.15
CA MET A 240 3.55 2.11 18.60
C MET A 240 2.70 3.17 19.31
N THR A 241 2.16 4.14 18.60
CA THR A 241 1.38 5.25 19.19
C THR A 241 -0.11 4.95 19.36
N SER A 242 -0.59 3.73 19.08
CA SER A 242 -2.03 3.42 19.06
C SER A 242 -2.39 2.17 19.91
N PRO A 243 -3.38 2.23 20.84
CA PRO A 243 -3.65 1.13 21.76
C PRO A 243 -4.45 -0.09 21.25
N THR A 244 -5.36 0.00 20.24
CA THR A 244 -6.04 -1.16 19.55
C THR A 244 -7.13 -0.72 18.52
N PRO A 245 -7.58 -1.57 17.55
CA PRO A 245 -6.87 -2.35 16.52
C PRO A 245 -7.13 -1.79 15.09
N ALA A 246 -6.47 -2.21 14.00
CA ALA A 246 -5.20 -2.88 13.78
C ALA A 246 -4.89 -2.62 12.29
N ILE A 247 -4.04 -1.65 11.99
CA ILE A 247 -3.51 -1.55 10.64
C ILE A 247 -2.41 -2.61 10.55
N VAL A 248 -2.55 -3.57 9.65
CA VAL A 248 -1.46 -4.48 9.29
C VAL A 248 -0.71 -3.89 8.11
N VAL A 249 0.55 -3.54 8.31
CA VAL A 249 1.38 -2.90 7.31
C VAL A 249 2.26 -3.94 6.65
N THR A 250 2.27 -3.95 5.32
CA THR A 250 3.17 -4.78 4.52
C THR A 250 4.03 -3.88 3.62
N ILE A 251 5.33 -3.83 3.91
CA ILE A 251 6.32 -3.18 3.05
C ILE A 251 6.73 -4.16 1.95
N VAL A 252 6.54 -3.76 0.70
CA VAL A 252 6.77 -4.60 -0.47
C VAL A 252 8.05 -4.18 -1.17
N LEU A 253 9.04 -5.06 -1.15
CA LEU A 253 10.30 -4.88 -1.87
C LEU A 253 10.11 -5.18 -3.37
N PRO A 254 10.84 -4.50 -4.26
CA PRO A 254 10.97 -4.93 -5.65
C PRO A 254 11.71 -6.28 -5.73
N GLU A 255 11.80 -6.86 -6.93
CA GLU A 255 12.58 -8.09 -7.16
C GLU A 255 14.09 -7.90 -6.93
#